data_AF-A0A452HB04-F1
#
_entry.id   AF-A0A452HB04-F1
#
_cell.length_a   1.000
_cell.length_b   1.000
_cell.length_c   1.000
_cell.angle_alpha   90.00
_cell.angle_beta   90.00
_cell.angle_gamma   90.00
#
_symmetry.space_group_name_H-M   'P 1'
#
loop_
_entity.id
_entity.type
_entity.pdbx_description
1 polymer ?
#
loop_
_entity_poly.entity_id
_entity_poly.type
_entity_poly.pdbx_seq_one_letter_code
_entity_poly.pdbx_strand_id
1 'polypeptide(L)'
;MTPKNEWIGKNSSSWVFSRCSSNFVVRHNNKEMLVDVHPQMKRLGILLDYDNNILSFYDPASSLHLHTFNVSFILPVCPTFTIWNKSLMILSGLPPGLAKSV
;
A
#
# COMPACT_ATOMS: atom_id res chain seq x y z
N MET A 1 -2.95 18.29 6.65
CA MET A 1 -1.94 18.15 7.73
C MET A 1 -2.54 17.26 8.79
N THR A 2 -2.04 16.04 8.96
CA THR A 2 -2.52 15.11 9.98
C THR A 2 -2.15 15.64 11.37
N PRO A 3 -3.05 15.65 12.37
CA PRO A 3 -2.70 16.04 13.73
C PRO A 3 -1.49 15.24 14.22
N LYS A 4 -0.59 15.91 14.94
CA LYS A 4 0.77 15.45 15.32
C LYS A 4 0.83 14.15 16.15
N ASN A 5 -0.30 13.49 16.40
CA ASN A 5 -0.43 12.32 17.27
C ASN A 5 -1.36 11.21 16.72
N GLU A 6 -1.77 11.27 15.46
CA GLU A 6 -2.61 10.23 14.87
C GLU A 6 -1.77 9.17 14.14
N TRP A 7 -1.99 7.89 14.48
CA TRP A 7 -1.31 6.78 13.80
C TRP A 7 -1.80 6.62 12.36
N ILE A 8 -0.89 6.26 11.47
CA ILE A 8 -1.20 6.00 10.06
C ILE A 8 -2.23 4.86 9.95
N GLY A 9 -3.27 5.05 9.14
CA GLY A 9 -4.39 4.12 8.98
C GLY A 9 -5.55 4.36 9.95
N LYS A 10 -5.40 5.25 10.95
CA LYS A 10 -6.48 5.60 11.90
C LYS A 10 -7.39 6.75 11.44
N ASN A 11 -7.06 7.41 10.34
CA ASN A 11 -7.87 8.50 9.78
C ASN A 11 -8.17 8.26 8.30
N SER A 12 -8.99 9.15 7.74
CA SER A 12 -9.41 9.13 6.34
C SER A 12 -8.33 9.59 5.36
N SER A 13 -7.22 10.17 5.84
CA SER A 13 -6.13 10.70 5.01
C SER A 13 -4.97 9.72 4.84
N SER A 14 -5.15 8.45 5.24
CA SER A 14 -4.11 7.44 5.15
C SER A 14 -4.68 6.07 4.82
N TRP A 15 -3.92 5.35 3.99
CA TRP A 15 -4.23 4.01 3.49
C TRP A 15 -3.00 3.16 3.66
N VAL A 16 -3.13 2.06 4.41
CA VAL A 16 -1.98 1.29 4.89
C VAL A 16 -2.14 -0.16 4.50
N PHE A 17 -1.12 -0.71 3.86
CA PHE A 17 -0.88 -2.15 3.86
C PHE A 17 0.24 -2.43 4.86
N SER A 18 0.04 -3.38 5.77
CA SER A 18 1.02 -3.66 6.81
C SER A 18 1.09 -5.15 7.14
N ARG A 19 2.23 -5.54 7.69
CA ARG A 19 2.44 -6.86 8.27
C ARG A 19 2.61 -6.73 9.77
N CYS A 20 1.74 -7.38 10.54
CA CYS A 20 1.89 -7.51 11.99
C CYS A 20 2.10 -9.00 12.31
N SER A 21 3.28 -9.34 12.83
CA SER A 21 3.69 -10.73 13.04
C SER A 21 3.59 -11.57 11.75
N SER A 22 2.69 -12.56 11.71
CA SER A 22 2.43 -13.42 10.56
C SER A 22 1.31 -12.92 9.63
N ASN A 23 0.54 -11.92 10.06
CA ASN A 23 -0.67 -11.50 9.35
C ASN A 23 -0.41 -10.25 8.51
N PHE A 24 -1.03 -10.23 7.34
CA PHE A 24 -1.10 -9.06 6.49
C PHE A 24 -2.48 -8.45 6.60
N VAL A 25 -2.51 -7.13 6.72
CA VAL A 25 -3.75 -6.37 6.87
C VAL A 25 -3.70 -5.09 6.06
N VAL A 26 -4.87 -4.65 5.64
CA VAL A 26 -5.09 -3.27 5.19
C VAL A 26 -5.79 -2.48 6.28
N ARG A 27 -5.38 -1.22 6.46
CA ARG A 27 -5.98 -0.28 7.42
C ARG A 27 -6.32 1.04 6.76
N HIS A 28 -7.50 1.56 7.10
CA HIS A 28 -7.97 2.87 6.70
C HIS A 28 -9.09 3.33 7.63
N ASN A 29 -9.05 4.58 8.08
CA ASN A 29 -10.12 5.19 8.86
C ASN A 29 -10.58 4.33 10.07
N ASN A 30 -9.62 3.84 10.87
CA ASN A 30 -9.84 2.94 12.02
C ASN A 30 -10.44 1.57 11.69
N LYS A 31 -10.56 1.20 10.41
CA LYS A 31 -10.95 -0.13 9.99
C LYS A 31 -9.72 -0.94 9.62
N GLU A 32 -9.77 -2.23 9.92
CA GLU A 32 -8.76 -3.21 9.58
C GLU A 32 -9.42 -4.39 8.88
N MET A 33 -8.76 -4.93 7.84
CA MET A 33 -9.17 -6.15 7.15
C MET A 33 -7.97 -7.04 6.93
N LEU A 34 -8.10 -8.33 7.25
CA LEU A 34 -7.10 -9.35 6.93
C LEU A 34 -7.00 -9.54 5.43
N VAL A 35 -5.78 -9.70 4.95
CA VAL A 35 -5.49 -10.04 3.55
C VAL A 35 -4.90 -11.44 3.53
N ASP A 36 -5.54 -12.34 2.79
CA ASP A 36 -5.01 -13.68 2.58
C ASP A 36 -3.89 -13.64 1.54
N VAL A 37 -2.66 -13.78 2.01
CA VAL A 37 -1.45 -13.78 1.19
C VAL A 37 -0.46 -14.79 1.73
N HIS A 38 0.47 -15.18 0.88
CA HIS A 38 1.53 -16.09 1.29
C HIS A 38 2.32 -15.50 2.49
N PRO A 39 2.47 -16.22 3.62
CA PRO A 39 3.12 -15.71 4.83
C PRO A 39 4.56 -15.22 4.61
N GLN A 40 5.21 -15.68 3.54
CA GLN A 40 6.58 -15.29 3.19
C GLN A 40 6.67 -14.18 2.13
N MET A 41 5.57 -13.48 1.80
CA MET A 41 5.63 -12.34 0.88
C MET A 41 6.64 -11.29 1.37
N LYS A 42 7.56 -10.88 0.47
CA LYS A 42 8.65 -9.93 0.76
C LYS A 42 8.58 -8.64 -0.05
N ARG A 43 7.76 -8.60 -1.10
CA ARG A 43 7.61 -7.46 -2.00
C ARG A 43 6.15 -7.05 -2.04
N LEU A 44 5.91 -5.75 -2.20
CA LEU A 44 4.59 -5.17 -2.33
C LEU A 44 4.63 -4.24 -3.54
N GLY A 45 3.78 -4.52 -4.53
CA GLY A 45 3.49 -3.60 -5.62
C GLY A 45 2.47 -2.57 -5.16
N ILE A 46 2.68 -1.31 -5.53
CA ILE A 46 1.77 -0.21 -5.23
C ILE A 46 1.49 0.50 -6.54
N LEU A 47 0.21 0.60 -6.91
CA LEU A 47 -0.27 1.37 -8.04
C LEU A 47 -1.08 2.55 -7.50
N LEU A 48 -0.69 3.77 -7.88
CA LEU A 48 -1.44 4.98 -7.61
C LEU A 48 -1.92 5.54 -8.94
N ASP A 49 -3.23 5.55 -9.14
CA ASP A 49 -3.87 6.04 -10.35
C ASP A 49 -4.80 7.19 -9.99
N TYR A 50 -4.33 8.40 -10.29
CA TYR A 50 -5.03 9.64 -9.99
C TYR A 50 -6.27 9.84 -10.88
N ASP A 51 -6.21 9.38 -12.13
CA ASP A 51 -7.28 9.57 -13.10
C ASP A 51 -8.50 8.72 -12.72
N ASN A 52 -8.25 7.47 -12.29
CA ASN A 52 -9.30 6.55 -11.87
C ASN A 52 -9.61 6.61 -10.36
N ASN A 53 -8.94 7.46 -9.59
CA ASN A 53 -9.16 7.62 -8.14
C ASN A 53 -8.96 6.30 -7.36
N ILE A 54 -7.91 5.53 -7.69
CA ILE A 54 -7.61 4.26 -7.03
C ILE A 54 -6.18 4.20 -6.47
N LEU A 55 -6.06 3.49 -5.35
CA LEU A 55 -4.79 3.04 -4.77
C LEU A 55 -4.86 1.52 -4.60
N SER A 56 -4.01 0.79 -5.33
CA SER A 56 -4.05 -0.67 -5.37
C SER A 56 -2.74 -1.30 -4.90
N PHE A 57 -2.87 -2.41 -4.18
CA PHE A 57 -1.78 -3.23 -3.65
C PHE A 57 -1.75 -4.59 -4.33
N TYR A 58 -0.55 -5.08 -4.63
CA TYR A 58 -0.33 -6.35 -5.33
C TYR A 58 0.84 -7.14 -4.71
N ASP A 59 0.76 -8.47 -4.77
CA ASP A 59 1.94 -9.32 -4.65
C ASP A 59 2.55 -9.50 -6.05
N PRO A 60 3.69 -8.85 -6.36
CA PRO A 60 4.29 -8.92 -7.68
C PRO A 60 4.86 -10.31 -8.01
N ALA A 61 5.16 -11.15 -7.01
CA ALA A 61 5.73 -12.47 -7.26
C ALA A 61 4.67 -13.46 -7.79
N SER A 62 3.45 -13.36 -7.27
CA SER A 62 2.31 -14.20 -7.68
C SER A 62 1.36 -13.50 -8.64
N SER A 63 1.60 -12.23 -8.97
CA SER A 63 0.67 -11.37 -9.71
C SER A 63 -0.73 -11.30 -9.07
N LEU A 64 -0.80 -11.45 -7.75
CA LEU A 64 -2.06 -11.46 -7.01
C LEU A 64 -2.47 -10.03 -6.65
N HIS A 65 -3.72 -9.68 -6.96
CA HIS A 65 -4.34 -8.47 -6.44
C HIS A 65 -4.67 -8.63 -4.96
N LEU A 66 -4.20 -7.70 -4.12
CA LEU A 66 -4.37 -7.78 -2.66
C LEU A 66 -5.54 -6.92 -2.19
N HIS A 67 -5.57 -5.65 -2.62
CA HIS A 67 -6.61 -4.71 -2.22
C HIS A 67 -6.61 -3.46 -3.09
N THR A 68 -7.78 -2.84 -3.27
CA THR A 68 -7.94 -1.51 -3.87
C THR A 68 -8.75 -0.63 -2.95
N PHE A 69 -8.24 0.58 -2.69
CA PHE A 69 -9.01 1.68 -2.13
C PHE A 69 -9.53 2.57 -3.24
N ASN A 70 -10.83 2.91 -3.19
CA ASN A 70 -11.38 4.03 -3.94
C ASN A 70 -11.12 5.30 -3.12
N VAL A 71 -10.41 6.26 -3.72
CA VAL A 71 -9.88 7.44 -3.03
C VAL A 71 -10.17 8.69 -3.82
N SER A 72 -10.90 9.63 -3.25
CA SER A 72 -10.96 11.00 -3.78
C SER A 72 -9.67 11.74 -3.45
N PHE A 73 -8.72 11.77 -4.40
CA PHE A 73 -7.44 12.44 -4.19
C PHE A 73 -7.62 13.97 -4.26
N ILE A 74 -7.75 14.61 -3.09
CA ILE A 74 -7.84 16.08 -2.99
C ILE A 74 -6.44 16.71 -2.99
N LEU A 75 -5.44 15.98 -2.49
CA LEU A 75 -4.06 16.43 -2.34
C LEU A 75 -3.09 15.33 -2.83
N PRO A 76 -1.85 15.71 -3.19
CA PRO A 76 -0.80 14.73 -3.50
C PRO A 76 -0.63 13.72 -2.36
N VAL A 77 -0.39 12.47 -2.73
CA VAL A 77 -0.19 11.38 -1.79
C VAL A 77 1.30 11.23 -1.54
N CYS A 78 1.70 11.24 -0.28
CA CYS A 78 3.09 11.01 0.11
C CYS A 78 3.28 9.55 0.52
N PRO A 79 4.20 8.81 -0.14
CA PRO A 79 4.61 7.50 0.35
C PRO A 79 5.14 7.62 1.78
N THR A 80 4.60 6.81 2.70
CA THR A 80 5.02 6.80 4.10
C THR A 80 5.30 5.37 4.53
N PHE A 81 6.41 5.18 5.24
CA PHE A 81 6.87 3.86 5.68
C PHE A 81 7.09 3.88 7.20
N THR A 82 6.65 2.82 7.87
CA THR A 82 6.93 2.60 9.29
C THR A 82 7.55 1.22 9.44
N ILE A 83 8.77 1.16 9.97
CA ILE A 83 9.55 -0.07 10.04
C ILE A 83 10.00 -0.27 11.49
N TRP A 84 9.67 -1.43 12.06
CA TRP A 84 10.06 -1.74 13.43
C TRP A 84 11.47 -2.35 13.51
N ASN A 85 11.69 -3.52 12.90
CA ASN A 85 12.87 -4.36 13.20
C ASN A 85 13.71 -4.75 11.97
N LYS A 86 13.51 -4.11 10.81
CA LYS A 86 14.16 -4.48 9.53
C LYS A 86 14.47 -3.24 8.67
N SER A 87 14.94 -3.47 7.45
CA SER A 87 15.11 -2.45 6.42
C SER A 87 14.05 -2.61 5.32
N LEU A 88 13.82 -1.53 4.58
CA LEU A 88 13.04 -1.53 3.34
C LEU A 88 13.96 -1.08 2.20
N MET A 89 13.76 -1.67 1.02
CA MET A 89 14.34 -1.18 -0.22
C MET A 89 13.21 -0.71 -1.13
N ILE A 90 13.34 0.52 -1.64
CA ILE A 90 12.40 1.06 -2.63
C ILE A 90 12.99 0.74 -4.01
N LEU A 91 12.25 -0.04 -4.78
CA LEU A 91 12.56 -0.31 -6.18
C LEU A 91 11.79 0.71 -7.02
N SER A 92 12.50 1.60 -7.70
CA SER A 92 11.93 2.53 -8.67
C SER A 92 12.06 1.97 -10.09
N GLY A 93 11.12 2.35 -10.96
CA GLY A 93 11.04 1.87 -12.34
C GLY A 93 10.03 0.75 -12.56
N LEU A 94 9.47 0.68 -13.76
CA LEU A 94 8.61 -0.44 -14.17
C LEU A 94 9.46 -1.71 -14.26
N PRO A 95 8.94 -2.89 -13.88
CA PRO A 95 9.58 -4.15 -14.21
C PRO A 95 9.91 -4.19 -15.71
N PRO A 96 11.06 -4.73 -16.13
CA PRO A 96 11.38 -4.89 -17.54
C PRO A 96 10.20 -5.61 -18.24
N GLY A 97 9.54 -4.94 -19.18
CA GLY A 97 8.39 -5.47 -19.91
C GLY A 97 7.04 -4.76 -19.68
N LEU A 98 6.89 -3.94 -18.63
CA LEU A 98 5.65 -3.17 -18.40
C LEU A 98 5.68 -1.76 -19.02
N ALA A 99 6.84 -1.32 -19.53
CA ALA A 99 7.04 0.00 -20.12
C ALA A 99 6.57 0.13 -21.59
N LYS A 100 5.69 -0.75 -22.06
CA LYS A 100 5.12 -0.68 -23.42
C LYS A 100 3.60 -0.78 -23.37
N SER A 101 2.95 0.33 -23.09
CA SER A 101 1.61 0.66 -23.61
C SER A 101 1.30 2.11 -23.24
N VAL A 102 1.94 3.03 -23.97
CA VAL A 102 1.34 4.28 -24.44
C VAL A 102 1.96 4.58 -25.80
#